data_AF-A0A8K0RJ81-F1
#
_entry.id   AF-A0A8K0RJ81-F1
#
_cell.length_a   1.000
_cell.length_b   1.000
_cell.length_c   1.000
_cell.angle_alpha   90.00
_cell.angle_beta   90.00
_cell.angle_gamma   90.00
#
_symmetry.space_group_name_H-M   'P 1'
#
loop_
_entity.id
_entity.type
_entity.pdbx_description
1 polymer ?
#
loop_
_entity_poly.entity_id
_entity_poly.type
_entity_poly.pdbx_seq_one_letter_code
_entity_poly.pdbx_strand_id
1 'polypeptide(L)'
;MPPGRLPMRLSSRPVCQLCDFISQQPAHRRAFASVSALKAPSLRSTPARRHVAPRTFIRGAATTPARAFGEPFHAPDQTMPLSDRIAVLKAKLAQVEAQIKAIYDSPKVQPEDSILRVLDELEDVARQAIAIRSRQPLPAKAPIRQSSAGAILSGLSGDDSDRTSKIKTRSQALGLEALPAPAYLSKLAEDFIRHEKVFISPNVLGLYIHLQRLLARPKTIPEALYLYANKPVPVEGSSPPKFSKPSPKSAKQAVPADLADEALTAAIEAKDISLALAVVDHTYRTPAWRRHRMITKLGLPSVLAAITPLAIYMIAQELSVYSGYIDPWTFKLYAFAGISTYVMCTGTLGFVALTTYNDHHDRVVWRPGVPLLDRYMREDERAALDRIACAWGFKEIWKRGDEEGDEWEGLRQWVLLRGMVLDKPDLMHGLRNSIAHMQSSNAQLEDYARDHDDRECYEAVLENREVMKRFEERIELLRKEVVDIRGLPWRPREDDDAAENPGEHETDGNGRMNGSGHGVVRENGARIAKPRGPNYHSLGIMRVMPNTPAESNGSVR
;
A
#
# COMPACT_ATOMS: atom_id res chain seq x y z
N MET A 1 -54.00 -29.29 -51.53
CA MET A 1 -52.96 -29.30 -50.48
C MET A 1 -51.74 -28.55 -51.00
N PRO A 2 -51.44 -27.35 -50.48
CA PRO A 2 -50.33 -26.51 -50.96
C PRO A 2 -48.99 -26.88 -50.27
N PRO A 3 -47.84 -26.69 -50.95
CA PRO A 3 -46.52 -26.99 -50.40
C PRO A 3 -46.01 -25.91 -49.42
N GLY A 4 -45.19 -26.37 -48.46
CA GLY A 4 -44.76 -25.63 -47.27
C GLY A 4 -43.82 -24.45 -47.47
N ARG A 5 -43.87 -23.51 -46.53
CA ARG A 5 -42.99 -22.34 -46.42
C ARG A 5 -41.71 -22.71 -45.66
N LEU A 6 -40.56 -22.46 -46.27
CA LEU A 6 -39.26 -22.39 -45.60
C LEU A 6 -39.09 -21.00 -44.94
N PRO A 7 -38.34 -20.88 -43.82
CA PRO A 7 -38.07 -19.59 -43.19
C PRO A 7 -37.07 -18.74 -43.99
N MET A 8 -37.35 -17.45 -44.08
CA MET A 8 -36.50 -16.44 -44.74
C MET A 8 -35.12 -16.36 -44.06
N ARG A 9 -34.04 -16.42 -44.85
CA ARG A 9 -32.72 -15.97 -44.41
C ARG A 9 -32.74 -14.46 -44.21
N LEU A 10 -32.28 -13.99 -43.05
CA LEU A 10 -31.97 -12.58 -42.83
C LEU A 10 -30.82 -12.15 -43.77
N SER A 11 -31.03 -11.05 -44.47
CA SER A 11 -30.02 -10.34 -45.25
C SER A 11 -28.90 -9.84 -44.34
N SER A 12 -27.63 -10.13 -44.69
CA SER A 12 -26.46 -9.64 -43.97
C SER A 12 -26.33 -8.13 -44.15
N ARG A 13 -26.37 -7.38 -43.05
CA ARG A 13 -26.06 -5.93 -43.05
C ARG A 13 -24.57 -5.73 -43.38
N PRO A 14 -24.20 -4.65 -44.08
CA PRO A 14 -22.81 -4.37 -44.41
C PRO A 14 -22.00 -4.11 -43.12
N VAL A 15 -20.93 -4.87 -42.96
CA VAL A 15 -19.96 -4.75 -41.88
C VAL A 15 -19.18 -3.44 -42.06
N CYS A 16 -18.86 -2.76 -40.96
CA CYS A 16 -18.13 -1.49 -40.98
C CYS A 16 -16.74 -1.66 -41.64
N GLN A 17 -16.26 -0.69 -42.43
CA GLN A 17 -14.95 -0.80 -43.11
C GLN A 17 -13.78 -1.08 -42.14
N LEU A 18 -13.88 -0.59 -40.89
CA LEU A 18 -12.90 -0.86 -39.84
C LEU A 18 -12.93 -2.33 -39.36
N CYS A 19 -14.12 -2.91 -39.33
CA CYS A 19 -14.38 -4.28 -38.90
C CYS A 19 -13.94 -5.29 -39.98
N ASP A 20 -14.10 -4.91 -41.24
CA ASP A 20 -13.58 -5.66 -42.40
C ASP A 20 -12.05 -5.61 -42.45
N PHE A 21 -11.45 -4.45 -42.16
CA PHE A 21 -10.00 -4.30 -42.04
C PHE A 21 -9.39 -5.17 -40.93
N ILE A 22 -10.05 -5.26 -39.76
CA ILE A 22 -9.59 -6.12 -38.65
C ILE A 22 -9.73 -7.62 -39.01
N SER A 23 -10.79 -7.98 -39.73
CA SER A 23 -11.05 -9.37 -40.15
C SER A 23 -10.09 -9.85 -41.25
N GLN A 24 -9.59 -8.95 -42.08
CA GLN A 24 -8.61 -9.23 -43.13
C GLN A 24 -7.16 -9.30 -42.63
N GLN A 25 -6.88 -8.95 -41.37
CA GLN A 25 -5.53 -9.16 -40.82
C GLN A 25 -5.26 -10.65 -40.65
N PRO A 26 -4.18 -11.19 -41.26
CA PRO A 26 -3.83 -12.59 -41.09
C PRO A 26 -3.42 -12.83 -39.63
N ALA A 27 -4.29 -13.52 -38.89
CA ALA A 27 -3.95 -14.06 -37.59
C ALA A 27 -2.69 -14.93 -37.73
N HIS A 28 -1.60 -14.53 -37.08
CA HIS A 28 -0.44 -15.40 -36.87
C HIS A 28 -0.94 -16.65 -36.11
N ARG A 29 -1.24 -17.71 -36.87
CA ARG A 29 -1.50 -19.05 -36.36
C ARG A 29 -0.28 -19.48 -35.56
N ARG A 30 -0.35 -19.42 -34.23
CA ARG A 30 0.50 -20.27 -33.37
C ARG A 30 -0.01 -21.69 -33.54
N ALA A 31 0.67 -22.46 -34.38
CA ALA A 31 0.53 -23.90 -34.42
C ALA A 31 0.96 -24.46 -33.06
N PHE A 32 0.09 -25.24 -32.43
CA PHE A 32 0.48 -26.17 -31.38
C PHE A 32 1.34 -27.25 -32.05
N ALA A 33 2.63 -27.31 -31.69
CA ALA A 33 3.51 -28.41 -32.04
C ALA A 33 3.85 -29.18 -30.76
N SER A 34 3.09 -30.23 -30.50
CA SER A 34 3.48 -31.34 -29.65
C SER A 34 4.39 -32.28 -30.46
N VAL A 35 5.70 -32.24 -30.24
CA VAL A 35 6.59 -33.36 -30.62
C VAL A 35 7.71 -33.49 -29.60
N SER A 36 7.63 -34.56 -28.82
CA SER A 36 8.73 -35.19 -28.12
C SER A 36 9.73 -35.74 -29.15
N ALA A 37 11.00 -35.35 -29.07
CA ALA A 37 12.09 -36.12 -29.67
C ALA A 37 13.41 -35.85 -28.95
N LEU A 38 13.92 -36.92 -28.36
CA LEU A 38 15.21 -37.07 -27.71
C LEU A 38 16.36 -36.68 -28.66
N LYS A 39 17.33 -35.89 -28.18
CA LYS A 39 18.72 -36.02 -28.62
C LYS A 39 19.69 -35.48 -27.56
N ALA A 40 20.31 -36.42 -26.85
CA ALA A 40 21.42 -36.17 -25.95
C ALA A 40 22.70 -35.89 -26.76
N PRO A 41 23.58 -34.97 -26.32
CA PRO A 41 24.98 -35.00 -26.68
C PRO A 41 25.83 -35.75 -25.63
N SER A 42 26.77 -36.50 -26.17
CA SER A 42 27.68 -37.45 -25.53
C SER A 42 28.57 -36.87 -24.44
N LEU A 43 28.69 -37.66 -23.37
CA LEU A 43 29.76 -37.62 -22.37
C LEU A 43 31.14 -37.71 -23.02
N ARG A 44 32.06 -36.82 -22.61
CA ARG A 44 33.50 -37.07 -22.66
C ARG A 44 34.05 -36.92 -21.25
N SER A 45 34.46 -38.05 -20.66
CA SER A 45 35.09 -38.11 -19.35
C SER A 45 36.59 -37.83 -19.46
N THR A 46 37.17 -37.20 -18.44
CA THR A 46 38.48 -37.61 -17.88
C THR A 46 38.50 -37.33 -16.36
N PRO A 47 39.30 -38.07 -15.56
CA PRO A 47 39.04 -38.27 -14.14
C PRO A 47 40.10 -37.64 -13.21
N ALA A 48 39.72 -37.28 -11.98
CA ALA A 48 40.63 -37.26 -10.81
C ALA A 48 39.89 -37.15 -9.46
N ARG A 49 39.66 -38.32 -8.83
CA ARG A 49 39.93 -38.70 -7.44
C ARG A 49 40.22 -37.56 -6.41
N ARG A 50 39.38 -37.40 -5.37
CA ARG A 50 39.52 -37.99 -4.01
C ARG A 50 38.59 -37.32 -2.98
N HIS A 51 38.13 -38.16 -2.06
CA HIS A 51 37.15 -37.96 -1.00
C HIS A 51 37.57 -36.96 0.08
N VAL A 52 36.61 -36.15 0.57
CA VAL A 52 36.55 -35.68 1.96
C VAL A 52 35.08 -35.74 2.41
N ALA A 53 34.85 -36.39 3.55
CA ALA A 53 33.55 -36.61 4.18
C ALA A 53 32.88 -35.30 4.65
N PRO A 54 31.54 -35.23 4.71
CA PRO A 54 30.86 -34.11 5.33
C PRO A 54 30.91 -34.25 6.86
N ARG A 55 31.62 -33.34 7.53
CA ARG A 55 31.48 -33.13 8.98
C ARG A 55 30.14 -32.46 9.24
N THR A 56 29.32 -33.15 10.02
CA THR A 56 28.14 -32.63 10.71
C THR A 56 28.53 -31.47 11.62
N PHE A 57 27.96 -30.28 11.37
CA PHE A 57 27.99 -29.18 12.32
C PHE A 57 26.67 -29.11 13.08
N ILE A 58 26.81 -29.30 14.39
CA ILE A 58 25.80 -29.13 15.43
C ILE A 58 25.37 -27.65 15.44
N ARG A 59 24.06 -27.41 15.39
CA ARG A 59 23.45 -26.08 15.59
C ARG A 59 23.69 -25.62 17.03
N GLY A 60 24.64 -24.72 17.22
CA GLY A 60 24.70 -23.83 18.38
C GLY A 60 23.86 -22.59 18.12
N ALA A 61 22.89 -22.33 18.98
CA ALA A 61 22.13 -21.08 18.99
C ALA A 61 23.05 -19.92 19.40
N ALA A 62 23.35 -19.03 18.47
CA ALA A 62 23.94 -17.74 18.74
C ALA A 62 22.88 -16.66 18.49
N THR A 63 22.42 -16.04 19.57
CA THR A 63 21.65 -14.80 19.56
C THR A 63 22.50 -13.70 18.93
N THR A 64 22.13 -13.25 17.74
CA THR A 64 22.71 -12.05 17.13
C THR A 64 22.13 -10.81 17.83
N PRO A 65 22.95 -9.87 18.33
CA PRO A 65 22.44 -8.55 18.66
C PRO A 65 22.08 -7.83 17.35
N ALA A 66 20.94 -7.14 17.38
CA ALA A 66 20.49 -6.27 16.32
C ALA A 66 21.61 -5.32 15.89
N ARG A 67 22.01 -5.39 14.61
CA ARG A 67 22.77 -4.32 13.96
C ARG A 67 21.84 -3.12 13.86
N ALA A 68 21.91 -2.25 14.86
CA ALA A 68 21.45 -0.89 14.77
C ALA A 68 22.31 -0.19 13.70
N PHE A 69 21.71 0.11 12.55
CA PHE A 69 22.19 1.23 11.73
C PHE A 69 21.84 2.50 12.50
N GLY A 70 22.86 3.17 13.00
CA GLY A 70 22.74 4.35 13.83
C GLY A 70 24.12 4.72 14.35
N GLU A 71 24.99 5.20 13.47
CA GLU A 71 26.13 5.99 13.93
C GLU A 71 25.58 7.23 14.66
N PRO A 72 26.14 7.59 15.83
CA PRO A 72 25.75 8.80 16.53
C PRO A 72 26.07 10.02 15.66
N PHE A 73 25.00 10.69 15.22
CA PHE A 73 25.04 11.98 14.56
C PHE A 73 25.83 12.98 15.42
N HIS A 74 26.97 13.43 14.91
CA HIS A 74 27.71 14.53 15.50
C HIS A 74 26.92 15.81 15.22
N ALA A 75 26.06 16.20 16.18
CA ALA A 75 25.35 17.46 16.12
C ALA A 75 26.40 18.60 16.07
N PRO A 76 26.46 19.42 15.00
CA PRO A 76 27.22 20.64 15.07
C PRO A 76 26.57 21.53 16.12
N ASP A 77 27.38 21.94 17.08
CA ASP A 77 27.10 22.82 18.19
C ASP A 77 25.96 23.81 17.96
N GLN A 78 24.98 23.79 18.86
CA GLN A 78 23.88 24.76 18.93
C GLN A 78 24.35 26.19 19.25
N THR A 79 25.66 26.44 19.33
CA THR A 79 26.26 27.73 19.70
C THR A 79 26.71 28.56 18.48
N MET A 80 26.62 28.02 17.26
CA MET A 80 27.06 28.75 16.06
C MET A 80 25.99 29.73 15.54
N PRO A 81 26.37 30.97 15.15
CA PRO A 81 25.44 31.95 14.61
C PRO A 81 24.86 31.46 13.27
N LEU A 82 23.61 31.86 12.97
CA LEU A 82 22.85 31.37 11.80
C LEU A 82 23.57 31.59 10.47
N SER A 83 24.31 32.70 10.33
CA SER A 83 25.10 32.99 9.12
C SER A 83 26.19 31.96 8.88
N ASP A 84 26.88 31.51 9.95
CA ASP A 84 27.97 30.54 9.85
C ASP A 84 27.41 29.15 9.53
N ARG A 85 26.24 28.81 10.08
CA ARG A 85 25.52 27.56 9.72
C ARG A 85 25.15 27.53 8.24
N ILE A 86 24.67 28.64 7.69
CA ILE A 86 24.34 28.76 6.25
C ILE A 86 25.62 28.66 5.40
N ALA A 87 26.72 29.28 5.82
CA ALA A 87 28.00 29.20 5.11
C ALA A 87 28.55 27.77 5.08
N VAL A 88 28.50 27.05 6.22
CA VAL A 88 28.88 25.63 6.31
C VAL A 88 28.01 24.76 5.39
N LEU A 89 26.70 25.01 5.34
CA LEU A 89 25.81 24.28 4.44
C LEU A 89 26.12 24.50 2.97
N LYS A 90 26.40 25.74 2.57
CA LYS A 90 26.84 26.03 1.20
C LYS A 90 28.15 25.35 0.86
N ALA A 91 29.10 25.33 1.80
CA ALA A 91 30.37 24.63 1.61
C ALA A 91 30.15 23.12 1.45
N LYS A 92 29.29 22.50 2.26
CA LYS A 92 28.90 21.09 2.11
C LYS A 92 28.23 20.82 0.77
N LEU A 93 27.29 21.66 0.35
CA LEU A 93 26.64 21.52 -0.95
C LEU A 93 27.66 21.64 -2.10
N ALA A 94 28.60 22.59 -2.03
CA ALA A 94 29.66 22.71 -3.02
C ALA A 94 30.59 21.49 -3.05
N GLN A 95 30.83 20.86 -1.89
CA GLN A 95 31.55 19.57 -1.82
C GLN A 95 30.77 18.45 -2.51
N VAL A 96 29.46 18.34 -2.26
CA VAL A 96 28.58 17.37 -2.94
C VAL A 96 28.57 17.58 -4.46
N GLU A 97 28.46 18.83 -4.93
CA GLU A 97 28.54 19.15 -6.35
C GLU A 97 29.90 18.77 -6.96
N ALA A 98 30.99 18.97 -6.23
CA ALA A 98 32.32 18.56 -6.66
C ALA A 98 32.44 17.03 -6.75
N GLN A 99 31.87 16.30 -5.79
CA GLN A 99 31.80 14.84 -5.84
C GLN A 99 30.97 14.35 -7.04
N ILE A 100 29.82 14.99 -7.33
CA ILE A 100 28.99 14.67 -8.50
C ILE A 100 29.77 14.90 -9.81
N LYS A 101 30.43 16.05 -9.94
CA LYS A 101 31.28 16.36 -11.11
C LYS A 101 32.42 15.35 -11.25
N ALA A 102 33.06 14.96 -10.15
CA ALA A 102 34.08 13.93 -10.18
C ALA A 102 33.56 12.57 -10.68
N ILE A 103 32.32 12.19 -10.33
CA ILE A 103 31.67 11.00 -10.87
C ILE A 103 31.43 11.14 -12.39
N TYR A 104 30.97 12.30 -12.84
CA TYR A 104 30.72 12.56 -14.27
C TYR A 104 32.01 12.56 -15.09
N ASP A 105 33.08 13.17 -14.59
CA ASP A 105 34.36 13.28 -15.30
C ASP A 105 35.18 11.99 -15.22
N SER A 106 34.91 11.12 -14.23
CA SER A 106 35.67 9.89 -14.08
C SER A 106 35.47 8.93 -15.28
N PRO A 107 36.56 8.35 -15.83
CA PRO A 107 36.50 7.38 -16.93
C PRO A 107 36.05 5.99 -16.48
N LYS A 108 35.96 5.76 -15.16
CA LYS A 108 35.60 4.49 -14.53
C LYS A 108 34.22 4.61 -13.88
N VAL A 109 33.39 3.58 -14.04
CA VAL A 109 32.12 3.47 -13.29
C VAL A 109 32.45 3.33 -11.80
N GLN A 110 31.94 4.27 -11.00
CA GLN A 110 32.15 4.30 -9.56
C GLN A 110 31.29 3.22 -8.85
N PRO A 111 31.74 2.70 -7.70
CA PRO A 111 30.99 1.71 -6.94
C PRO A 111 29.70 2.31 -6.35
N GLU A 112 28.71 1.44 -6.09
CA GLU A 112 27.41 1.83 -5.50
C GLU A 112 27.57 2.67 -4.22
N ASP A 113 28.53 2.33 -3.36
CA ASP A 113 28.79 3.03 -2.09
C ASP A 113 29.06 4.53 -2.27
N SER A 114 29.72 4.93 -3.36
CA SER A 114 29.99 6.34 -3.64
C SER A 114 28.72 7.11 -4.03
N ILE A 115 27.80 6.45 -4.74
CA ILE A 115 26.52 7.01 -5.16
C ILE A 115 25.61 7.20 -3.95
N LEU A 116 25.58 6.20 -3.05
CA LEU A 116 24.83 6.27 -1.80
C LEU A 116 25.32 7.42 -0.91
N ARG A 117 26.64 7.57 -0.71
CA ARG A 117 27.21 8.67 0.08
C ARG A 117 26.81 10.05 -0.44
N VAL A 118 26.84 10.25 -1.76
CA VAL A 118 26.44 11.53 -2.37
C VAL A 118 24.96 11.83 -2.09
N LEU A 119 24.08 10.83 -2.17
CA LEU A 119 22.65 11.01 -1.88
C LEU A 119 22.37 11.22 -0.39
N ASP A 120 23.08 10.51 0.49
CA ASP A 120 22.99 10.69 1.95
C ASP A 120 23.45 12.10 2.34
N GLU A 121 24.57 12.58 1.79
CA GLU A 121 25.06 13.94 2.01
C GLU A 121 24.06 14.99 1.49
N LEU A 122 23.41 14.73 0.35
CA LEU A 122 22.38 15.61 -0.20
C LEU A 122 21.13 15.63 0.69
N GLU A 123 20.73 14.49 1.23
CA GLU A 123 19.63 14.36 2.19
C GLU A 123 19.94 15.12 3.50
N ASP A 124 21.15 14.99 4.01
CA ASP A 124 21.61 15.69 5.20
C ASP A 124 21.59 17.22 5.00
N VAL A 125 22.03 17.69 3.83
CA VAL A 125 21.93 19.10 3.45
C VAL A 125 20.48 19.54 3.37
N ALA A 126 19.58 18.73 2.79
CA ALA A 126 18.15 19.02 2.72
C ALA A 126 17.52 19.12 4.13
N ARG A 127 17.81 18.15 5.01
CA ARG A 127 17.30 18.10 6.38
C ARG A 127 17.77 19.32 7.20
N GLN A 128 19.04 19.67 7.09
CA GLN A 128 19.60 20.86 7.76
C GLN A 128 19.01 22.16 7.19
N ALA A 129 18.81 22.25 5.88
CA ALA A 129 18.19 23.41 5.25
C ALA A 129 16.72 23.59 5.69
N ILE A 130 15.96 22.49 5.79
CA ILE A 130 14.58 22.50 6.28
C ILE A 130 14.55 22.90 7.77
N ALA A 131 15.43 22.34 8.61
CA ALA A 131 15.48 22.67 10.03
C ALA A 131 15.78 24.16 10.28
N ILE A 132 16.66 24.77 9.48
CA ILE A 132 16.94 26.21 9.56
C ILE A 132 15.71 27.02 9.11
N ARG A 133 14.99 26.58 8.07
CA ARG A 133 13.78 27.25 7.59
C ARG A 133 12.61 27.15 8.56
N SER A 134 12.37 25.98 9.13
CA SER A 134 11.25 25.72 10.04
C SER A 134 11.48 26.27 11.45
N ARG A 135 12.69 26.77 11.76
CA ARG A 135 13.13 27.24 13.09
C ARG A 135 12.95 26.18 14.20
N GLN A 136 12.73 24.92 13.84
CA GLN A 136 12.56 23.82 14.79
C GLN A 136 13.92 23.14 15.06
N PRO A 137 14.30 22.94 16.33
CA PRO A 137 15.35 21.97 16.64
C PRO A 137 14.83 20.56 16.30
N LEU A 138 15.71 19.69 15.79
CA LEU A 138 15.37 18.28 15.52
C LEU A 138 14.74 17.63 16.76
N PRO A 139 13.75 16.72 16.60
CA PRO A 139 13.20 15.99 17.74
C PRO A 139 14.26 15.06 18.33
N ALA A 140 14.94 15.53 19.37
CA ALA A 140 15.77 14.68 20.21
C ALA A 140 14.86 13.86 21.12
N LYS A 141 15.05 12.53 21.15
CA LYS A 141 14.52 11.68 22.21
C LYS A 141 15.10 12.20 23.53
N ALA A 142 14.28 12.85 24.36
CA ALA A 142 14.75 13.44 25.61
C ALA A 142 15.10 12.34 26.62
N PRO A 143 16.34 12.25 27.13
CA PRO A 143 16.57 11.60 28.41
C PRO A 143 16.10 12.55 29.51
N ILE A 144 15.23 12.03 30.38
CA ILE A 144 14.84 12.68 31.64
C ILE A 144 16.12 13.04 32.40
N ARG A 145 16.42 14.33 32.53
CA ARG A 145 17.41 14.83 33.48
C ARG A 145 16.70 15.61 34.59
N GLN A 146 16.90 15.10 35.80
CA GLN A 146 16.58 15.78 37.04
C GLN A 146 17.32 17.11 37.13
N SER A 147 16.62 18.06 37.74
CA SER A 147 16.95 19.47 37.85
C SER A 147 18.17 19.79 38.74
N SER A 148 18.70 20.99 38.47
CA SER A 148 19.13 22.04 39.42
C SER A 148 20.34 21.79 40.34
N ALA A 149 21.48 22.39 39.97
CA ALA A 149 22.43 23.06 40.89
C ALA A 149 23.58 23.82 40.19
N GLY A 150 23.74 23.75 38.86
CA GLY A 150 24.93 24.29 38.18
C GLY A 150 24.85 25.73 37.64
N ALA A 151 23.68 26.36 37.60
CA ALA A 151 23.47 27.60 36.84
C ALA A 151 23.70 28.91 37.63
N ILE A 152 23.94 28.84 38.95
CA ILE A 152 24.02 30.03 39.81
C ILE A 152 25.47 30.53 40.03
N LEU A 153 26.50 29.75 39.69
CA LEU A 153 27.89 30.10 40.00
C LEU A 153 28.67 30.82 38.87
N SER A 154 28.05 31.12 37.73
CA SER A 154 28.75 31.77 36.60
C SER A 154 28.44 33.27 36.44
N GLY A 155 27.77 33.90 37.42
CA GLY A 155 27.25 35.26 37.33
C GLY A 155 28.02 36.35 38.08
N LEU A 156 29.18 36.05 38.67
CA LEU A 156 29.92 37.01 39.52
C LEU A 156 31.42 36.95 39.26
N SER A 157 31.86 37.64 38.21
CA SER A 157 33.17 38.31 38.16
C SER A 157 33.07 39.48 37.20
N GLY A 158 33.12 40.69 37.76
CA GLY A 158 33.02 41.95 37.04
C GLY A 158 34.35 42.41 36.43
N ASP A 159 34.18 43.17 35.34
CA ASP A 159 34.97 44.25 34.73
C ASP A 159 36.43 44.49 35.17
N ASP A 160 37.34 44.68 34.20
CA ASP A 160 37.51 45.99 33.53
C ASP A 160 38.56 45.98 32.39
N SER A 161 38.37 46.92 31.44
CA SER A 161 39.32 47.44 30.44
C SER A 161 39.86 46.53 29.31
N ASP A 162 39.47 46.82 28.06
CA ASP A 162 40.32 47.64 27.18
C ASP A 162 39.66 48.00 25.84
N ARG A 163 39.69 49.29 25.52
CA ARG A 163 39.32 49.85 24.21
C ARG A 163 40.50 49.69 23.27
N THR A 164 40.42 48.78 22.30
CA THR A 164 41.21 48.91 21.07
C THR A 164 40.39 48.60 19.82
N SER A 165 40.42 49.58 18.93
CA SER A 165 39.89 49.60 17.58
C SER A 165 40.24 48.35 16.78
N LYS A 166 39.22 47.59 16.37
CA LYS A 166 39.34 46.63 15.26
C LYS A 166 38.28 46.93 14.21
N ILE A 167 38.80 47.12 13.01
CA ILE A 167 38.12 47.35 11.74
C ILE A 167 36.98 46.35 11.58
N LYS A 168 35.74 46.85 11.57
CA LYS A 168 34.56 46.05 11.22
C LYS A 168 34.52 45.88 9.70
N THR A 169 35.15 44.84 9.19
CA THR A 169 34.68 44.23 7.93
C THR A 169 33.26 43.76 8.19
N ARG A 170 32.26 44.48 7.66
CA ARG A 170 30.88 44.02 7.59
C ARG A 170 30.88 42.72 6.77
N SER A 171 30.94 41.56 7.44
CA SER A 171 30.46 40.33 6.84
C SER A 171 28.96 40.52 6.65
N GLN A 172 28.55 40.63 5.39
CA GLN A 172 27.16 40.73 4.99
C GLN A 172 26.44 39.50 5.57
N ALA A 173 25.59 39.71 6.58
CA ALA A 173 24.85 38.62 7.21
C ALA A 173 24.04 37.92 6.10
N LEU A 174 24.36 36.66 5.84
CA LEU A 174 23.65 35.87 4.83
C LEU A 174 22.22 35.68 5.33
N GLY A 175 21.26 36.33 4.66
CA GLY A 175 19.84 36.18 4.94
C GLY A 175 19.33 34.77 4.59
N LEU A 176 18.09 34.48 4.97
CA LEU A 176 17.44 33.18 4.70
C LEU A 176 17.34 32.84 3.19
N GLU A 177 17.42 33.85 2.32
CA GLU A 177 17.48 33.70 0.85
C GLU A 177 18.77 33.02 0.36
N ALA A 178 19.81 32.99 1.18
CA ALA A 178 21.06 32.31 0.85
C ALA A 178 20.96 30.78 1.01
N LEU A 179 19.90 30.23 1.60
CA LEU A 179 19.76 28.79 1.77
C LEU A 179 19.46 28.08 0.43
N PRO A 180 20.00 26.87 0.20
CA PRO A 180 19.78 26.15 -1.04
C PRO A 180 18.30 25.85 -1.24
N ALA A 181 17.71 26.34 -2.32
CA ALA A 181 16.30 26.16 -2.62
C ALA A 181 15.98 24.66 -2.72
N PRO A 182 14.84 24.19 -2.16
CA PRO A 182 14.45 22.79 -2.28
C PRO A 182 14.25 22.38 -3.74
N ALA A 183 13.90 23.34 -4.60
CA ALA A 183 13.84 23.19 -6.04
C ALA A 183 15.18 22.79 -6.68
N TYR A 184 16.25 23.42 -6.20
CA TYR A 184 17.58 23.21 -6.73
C TYR A 184 18.09 21.82 -6.35
N LEU A 185 17.90 21.42 -5.08
CA LEU A 185 18.29 20.09 -4.60
C LEU A 185 17.52 18.97 -5.31
N SER A 186 16.22 19.14 -5.52
CA SER A 186 15.39 18.17 -6.24
C SER A 186 15.84 17.98 -7.70
N LYS A 187 16.14 19.09 -8.41
CA LYS A 187 16.69 19.05 -9.77
C LYS A 187 18.08 18.43 -9.83
N LEU A 188 18.96 18.78 -8.89
CA LEU A 188 20.30 18.20 -8.80
C LEU A 188 20.23 16.68 -8.59
N ALA A 189 19.33 16.20 -7.73
CA ALA A 189 19.09 14.77 -7.54
C ALA A 189 18.51 14.10 -8.79
N GLU A 190 17.59 14.76 -9.50
CA GLU A 190 17.02 14.29 -10.77
C GLU A 190 18.08 14.16 -11.87
N ASP A 191 18.91 15.18 -12.05
CA ASP A 191 20.01 15.19 -13.01
C ASP A 191 21.04 14.09 -12.69
N PHE A 192 21.31 13.88 -11.41
CA PHE A 192 22.19 12.81 -10.94
C PHE A 192 21.66 11.42 -11.28
N ILE A 193 20.36 11.15 -11.06
CA ILE A 193 19.76 9.86 -11.39
C ILE A 193 19.61 9.65 -12.90
N ARG A 194 19.42 10.72 -13.68
CA ARG A 194 19.36 10.63 -15.15
C ARG A 194 20.71 10.26 -15.77
N HIS A 195 21.83 10.59 -15.13
CA HIS A 195 23.15 10.41 -15.71
C HIS A 195 23.51 8.94 -16.01
N GLU A 196 24.02 8.65 -17.21
CA GLU A 196 24.22 7.28 -17.71
C GLU A 196 25.14 6.41 -16.81
N LYS A 197 26.18 7.01 -16.21
CA LYS A 197 27.15 6.30 -15.37
C LYS A 197 26.63 5.90 -13.99
N VAL A 198 25.47 6.42 -13.56
CA VAL A 198 24.92 6.17 -12.23
C VAL A 198 24.06 4.91 -12.26
N PHE A 199 24.43 3.90 -11.47
CA PHE A 199 23.61 2.71 -11.28
C PHE A 199 22.47 2.99 -10.29
N ILE A 200 21.24 2.62 -10.64
CA ILE A 200 20.07 2.76 -9.76
C ILE A 200 19.84 1.41 -9.08
N SER A 201 20.33 1.28 -7.86
CA SER A 201 19.99 0.15 -6.98
C SER A 201 18.68 0.41 -6.23
N PRO A 202 18.06 -0.62 -5.61
CA PRO A 202 16.90 -0.41 -4.73
C PRO A 202 17.18 0.56 -3.58
N ASN A 203 18.40 0.54 -3.02
CA ASN A 203 18.77 1.42 -1.91
C ASN A 203 18.89 2.88 -2.39
N VAL A 204 19.55 3.09 -3.54
CA VAL A 204 19.64 4.41 -4.19
C VAL A 204 18.25 4.97 -4.49
N LEU A 205 17.34 4.13 -4.99
CA LEU A 205 15.96 4.51 -5.27
C LEU A 205 15.19 4.88 -3.99
N GLY A 206 15.38 4.13 -2.90
CA GLY A 206 14.77 4.42 -1.60
C GLY A 206 15.21 5.76 -1.02
N LEU A 207 16.51 6.03 -0.99
CA LEU A 207 17.05 7.33 -0.56
C LEU A 207 16.52 8.48 -1.41
N TYR A 208 16.44 8.28 -2.73
CA TYR A 208 15.87 9.30 -3.62
C TYR A 208 14.39 9.58 -3.34
N ILE A 209 13.57 8.54 -3.17
CA ILE A 209 12.14 8.71 -2.84
C ILE A 209 12.00 9.43 -1.49
N HIS A 210 12.80 9.05 -0.50
CA HIS A 210 12.83 9.70 0.80
C HIS A 210 13.22 11.19 0.68
N LEU A 211 14.27 11.49 -0.08
CA LEU A 211 14.71 12.86 -0.36
C LEU A 211 13.62 13.69 -1.04
N GLN A 212 12.94 13.16 -2.07
CA GLN A 212 11.87 13.89 -2.76
C GLN A 212 10.64 14.10 -1.87
N ARG A 213 10.35 13.15 -0.97
CA ARG A 213 9.32 13.30 0.06
C ARG A 213 9.69 14.40 1.05
N LEU A 214 10.94 14.44 1.54
CA LEU A 214 11.43 15.50 2.44
C LEU A 214 11.36 16.90 1.78
N LEU A 215 11.63 16.97 0.48
CA LEU A 215 11.56 18.23 -0.29
C LEU A 215 10.13 18.61 -0.71
N ALA A 216 9.13 17.78 -0.40
CA ALA A 216 7.72 17.93 -0.80
C ALA A 216 7.53 18.10 -2.32
N ARG A 217 8.33 17.40 -3.13
CA ARG A 217 8.30 17.46 -4.60
C ARG A 217 8.28 16.07 -5.24
N PRO A 218 7.16 15.36 -5.19
CA PRO A 218 7.12 13.98 -5.67
C PRO A 218 6.93 13.84 -7.19
N LYS A 219 6.85 14.95 -7.96
CA LYS A 219 6.62 14.95 -9.42
C LYS A 219 7.66 14.16 -10.22
N THR A 220 8.88 14.05 -9.71
CA THR A 220 9.99 13.37 -10.38
C THR A 220 10.08 11.87 -10.02
N ILE A 221 9.28 11.39 -9.05
CA ILE A 221 9.31 10.00 -8.60
C ILE A 221 8.89 9.02 -9.71
N PRO A 222 7.79 9.22 -10.46
CA PRO A 222 7.40 8.32 -11.54
C PRO A 222 8.49 8.15 -12.60
N GLU A 223 9.22 9.22 -12.89
CA GLU A 223 10.33 9.18 -13.84
C GLU A 223 11.49 8.34 -13.31
N ALA A 224 11.87 8.51 -12.03
CA ALA A 224 12.90 7.68 -11.42
C ALA A 224 12.52 6.19 -11.40
N LEU A 225 11.25 5.86 -11.16
CA LEU A 225 10.72 4.50 -11.24
C LEU A 225 10.77 3.94 -12.67
N TYR A 226 10.46 4.76 -13.67
CA TYR A 226 10.59 4.39 -15.08
C TYR A 226 12.05 4.17 -15.48
N LEU A 227 12.97 5.02 -15.01
CA LEU A 227 14.40 4.90 -15.24
C LEU A 227 14.96 3.63 -14.60
N TYR A 228 14.53 3.28 -13.38
CA TYR A 228 14.93 2.02 -12.76
C TYR A 228 14.68 0.84 -13.70
N ALA A 229 13.53 0.77 -14.36
CA ALA A 229 13.19 -0.35 -15.24
C ALA A 229 13.95 -0.37 -16.59
N ASN A 230 14.26 0.79 -17.15
CA ASN A 230 14.68 0.92 -18.55
C ASN A 230 16.12 1.40 -18.76
N LYS A 231 16.76 1.96 -17.72
CA LYS A 231 18.07 2.61 -17.85
C LYS A 231 19.18 1.57 -18.06
N PRO A 232 20.13 1.80 -18.99
CA PRO A 232 21.30 0.93 -19.11
C PRO A 232 22.09 0.84 -17.79
N VAL A 233 22.38 -0.38 -17.36
CA VAL A 233 23.12 -0.67 -16.13
C VAL A 233 24.62 -0.66 -16.43
N PRO A 234 25.39 0.27 -15.84
CA PRO A 234 26.83 0.32 -16.02
C PRO A 234 27.50 -0.86 -15.28
N VAL A 235 28.47 -1.51 -15.92
CA VAL A 235 29.25 -2.58 -15.29
C VAL A 235 30.37 -1.96 -14.45
N GLU A 236 30.36 -2.27 -13.16
CA GLU A 236 31.32 -1.77 -12.18
C GLU A 236 32.76 -1.95 -12.64
N GLY A 237 33.57 -0.91 -12.46
CA GLY A 237 35.01 -0.96 -12.67
C GLY A 237 35.50 -1.15 -14.11
N SER A 238 34.61 -1.15 -15.11
CA SER A 238 34.99 -1.21 -16.51
C SER A 238 35.53 0.15 -17.02
N SER A 239 36.67 0.11 -17.70
CA SER A 239 37.26 1.22 -18.45
C SER A 239 37.59 0.74 -19.87
N PRO A 240 36.88 1.19 -20.93
CA PRO A 240 35.79 2.17 -20.96
C PRO A 240 34.49 1.67 -20.28
N PRO A 241 33.57 2.58 -19.88
CA PRO A 241 32.32 2.21 -19.23
C PRO A 241 31.50 1.32 -20.16
N LYS A 242 31.28 0.08 -19.73
CA LYS A 242 30.44 -0.88 -20.44
C LYS A 242 29.03 -0.84 -19.87
N PHE A 243 28.05 -0.74 -20.75
CA PHE A 243 26.64 -0.69 -20.37
C PHE A 243 25.92 -1.98 -20.76
N SER A 244 25.20 -2.56 -19.82
CA SER A 244 24.29 -3.67 -20.06
C SER A 244 22.86 -3.14 -20.14
N LYS A 245 22.11 -3.51 -21.18
CA LYS A 245 20.70 -3.12 -21.30
C LYS A 245 19.86 -4.03 -20.41
N PRO A 246 19.20 -3.53 -19.35
CA PRO A 246 18.32 -4.38 -18.57
C PRO A 246 17.12 -4.79 -19.42
N SER A 247 16.54 -5.94 -19.09
CA SER A 247 15.26 -6.30 -19.67
C SER A 247 14.15 -5.79 -18.74
N PRO A 248 13.27 -4.86 -19.21
CA PRO A 248 12.22 -4.27 -18.38
C PRO A 248 11.13 -5.28 -17.97
N LYS A 249 11.20 -6.49 -18.54
CA LYS A 249 10.31 -7.61 -18.21
C LYS A 249 10.93 -8.57 -17.18
N SER A 250 12.17 -8.38 -16.74
CA SER A 250 12.80 -9.31 -15.79
C SER A 250 12.28 -9.09 -14.37
N ALA A 251 12.10 -10.19 -13.62
CA ALA A 251 11.66 -10.13 -12.23
C ALA A 251 12.68 -9.47 -11.29
N LYS A 252 13.96 -9.43 -11.69
CA LYS A 252 15.03 -8.74 -10.95
C LYS A 252 14.89 -7.22 -10.97
N GLN A 253 14.19 -6.69 -11.98
CA GLN A 253 13.94 -5.27 -12.16
C GLN A 253 12.59 -4.83 -11.56
N ALA A 254 11.94 -5.70 -10.78
CA ALA A 254 10.72 -5.33 -10.09
C ALA A 254 11.04 -4.38 -8.94
N VAL A 255 10.35 -3.25 -8.88
CA VAL A 255 10.47 -2.30 -7.75
C VAL A 255 9.96 -2.98 -6.48
N PRO A 256 10.71 -2.99 -5.36
CA PRO A 256 10.24 -3.54 -4.10
C PRO A 256 8.92 -2.92 -3.62
N ALA A 257 8.08 -3.73 -2.95
CA ALA A 257 6.77 -3.28 -2.44
C ALA A 257 6.89 -2.09 -1.48
N ASP A 258 7.85 -2.15 -0.55
CA ASP A 258 8.04 -1.12 0.47
C ASP A 258 8.34 0.25 -0.17
N LEU A 259 9.18 0.27 -1.20
CA LEU A 259 9.51 1.51 -1.94
C LEU A 259 8.33 2.02 -2.77
N ALA A 260 7.53 1.11 -3.34
CA ALA A 260 6.30 1.49 -4.05
C ALA A 260 5.27 2.12 -3.10
N ASP A 261 5.13 1.57 -1.89
CA ASP A 261 4.25 2.08 -0.86
C ASP A 261 4.71 3.45 -0.32
N GLU A 262 6.01 3.66 -0.15
CA GLU A 262 6.59 4.95 0.21
C GLU A 262 6.38 6.01 -0.89
N ALA A 263 6.60 5.63 -2.15
CA ALA A 263 6.35 6.51 -3.29
C ALA A 263 4.87 6.90 -3.41
N LEU A 264 3.95 5.95 -3.19
CA LEU A 264 2.52 6.23 -3.14
C LEU A 264 2.16 7.16 -1.99
N THR A 265 2.73 6.92 -0.81
CA THR A 265 2.51 7.78 0.36
C THR A 265 2.97 9.21 0.09
N ALA A 266 4.14 9.39 -0.55
CA ALA A 266 4.63 10.71 -0.95
C ALA A 266 3.70 11.40 -1.97
N ALA A 267 3.12 10.66 -2.91
CA ALA A 267 2.15 11.20 -3.86
C ALA A 267 0.82 11.63 -3.18
N ILE A 268 0.34 10.80 -2.25
CA ILE A 268 -0.85 11.10 -1.43
C ILE A 268 -0.63 12.34 -0.56
N GLU A 269 0.53 12.47 0.07
CA GLU A 269 0.90 13.64 0.87
C GLU A 269 0.90 14.94 0.04
N ALA A 270 1.31 14.87 -1.23
CA ALA A 270 1.29 16.01 -2.15
C ALA A 270 -0.10 16.31 -2.75
N LYS A 271 -1.10 15.46 -2.51
CA LYS A 271 -2.47 15.63 -3.04
C LYS A 271 -2.53 15.80 -4.57
N ASP A 272 -1.69 15.09 -5.31
CA ASP A 272 -1.81 14.94 -6.77
C ASP A 272 -2.24 13.51 -7.15
N ILE A 273 -3.48 13.34 -7.62
CA ILE A 273 -4.03 12.02 -7.95
C ILE A 273 -3.37 11.43 -9.20
N SER A 274 -3.06 12.28 -10.18
CA SER A 274 -2.47 11.87 -11.45
C SER A 274 -1.08 11.28 -11.23
N LEU A 275 -0.33 11.87 -10.30
CA LEU A 275 0.96 11.37 -9.84
C LEU A 275 0.83 9.99 -9.18
N ALA A 276 -0.13 9.82 -8.25
CA ALA A 276 -0.34 8.56 -7.57
C ALA A 276 -0.67 7.43 -8.57
N LEU A 277 -1.52 7.71 -9.56
CA LEU A 277 -1.83 6.76 -10.63
C LEU A 277 -0.61 6.43 -11.51
N ALA A 278 0.25 7.42 -11.81
CA ALA A 278 1.50 7.19 -12.52
C ALA A 278 2.48 6.30 -11.72
N VAL A 279 2.56 6.48 -10.40
CA VAL A 279 3.35 5.60 -9.52
C VAL A 279 2.84 4.16 -9.60
N VAL A 280 1.52 3.93 -9.56
CA VAL A 280 0.93 2.58 -9.73
C VAL A 280 1.32 1.96 -11.08
N ASP A 281 1.32 2.75 -12.15
CA ASP A 281 1.68 2.29 -13.49
C ASP A 281 3.15 1.89 -13.63
N HIS A 282 4.06 2.62 -12.97
CA HIS A 282 5.49 2.34 -12.97
C HIS A 282 5.95 1.34 -11.90
N THR A 283 5.07 0.91 -10.99
CA THR A 283 5.37 -0.09 -9.95
C THR A 283 4.63 -1.40 -10.22
N TYR A 284 3.40 -1.54 -9.70
CA TYR A 284 2.63 -2.79 -9.69
C TYR A 284 2.18 -3.24 -11.09
N ARG A 285 1.99 -2.32 -12.03
CA ARG A 285 1.53 -2.67 -13.39
C ARG A 285 2.66 -3.19 -14.28
N THR A 286 3.92 -2.97 -13.90
CA THR A 286 5.06 -3.32 -14.75
C THR A 286 5.11 -4.83 -15.04
N PRO A 287 5.55 -5.24 -16.24
CA PRO A 287 5.71 -6.65 -16.55
C PRO A 287 6.76 -7.32 -15.65
N ALA A 288 7.75 -6.56 -15.15
CA ALA A 288 8.69 -6.98 -14.13
C ALA A 288 7.98 -7.39 -12.83
N TRP A 289 7.10 -6.54 -12.31
CA TRP A 289 6.33 -6.83 -11.08
C TRP A 289 5.47 -8.08 -11.22
N ARG A 290 4.74 -8.23 -12.33
CA ARG A 290 3.91 -9.44 -12.56
C ARG A 290 4.75 -10.71 -12.55
N ARG A 291 5.94 -10.70 -13.17
CA ARG A 291 6.84 -11.86 -13.15
C ARG A 291 7.43 -12.13 -11.78
N HIS A 292 7.83 -11.07 -11.06
CA HIS A 292 8.29 -11.19 -9.69
C HIS A 292 7.22 -11.85 -8.82
N ARG A 293 5.98 -11.35 -8.90
CA ARG A 293 4.83 -11.91 -8.20
C ARG A 293 4.54 -13.35 -8.59
N MET A 294 4.60 -13.71 -9.88
CA MET A 294 4.44 -15.12 -10.29
C MET A 294 5.48 -16.01 -9.62
N ILE A 295 6.75 -15.57 -9.56
CA ILE A 295 7.82 -16.37 -8.97
C ILE A 295 7.66 -16.45 -7.44
N THR A 296 7.32 -15.36 -6.76
CA THR A 296 7.25 -15.35 -5.29
C THR A 296 5.96 -15.97 -4.75
N LYS A 297 4.81 -15.70 -5.38
CA LYS A 297 3.48 -16.11 -4.91
C LYS A 297 2.97 -17.42 -5.53
N LEU A 298 3.30 -17.69 -6.79
CA LEU A 298 2.95 -18.97 -7.44
C LEU A 298 4.11 -19.96 -7.46
N GLY A 299 5.36 -19.53 -7.26
CA GLY A 299 6.53 -20.42 -7.32
C GLY A 299 6.49 -21.53 -6.27
N LEU A 300 6.26 -21.19 -4.99
CA LEU A 300 6.21 -22.18 -3.91
C LEU A 300 5.12 -23.26 -4.12
N PRO A 301 3.83 -22.92 -4.34
CA PRO A 301 2.81 -23.93 -4.57
C PRO A 301 3.09 -24.75 -5.84
N SER A 302 3.64 -24.13 -6.89
CA SER A 302 3.99 -24.85 -8.12
C SER A 302 5.11 -25.88 -7.89
N VAL A 303 6.15 -25.52 -7.11
CA VAL A 303 7.25 -26.43 -6.78
C VAL A 303 6.73 -27.59 -5.93
N LEU A 304 5.88 -27.32 -4.94
CA LEU A 304 5.26 -28.36 -4.13
C LEU A 304 4.46 -29.33 -5.01
N ALA A 305 3.56 -28.80 -5.85
CA ALA A 305 2.74 -29.61 -6.76
C ALA A 305 3.58 -30.46 -7.72
N ALA A 306 4.73 -29.95 -8.19
CA ALA A 306 5.63 -30.69 -9.07
C ALA A 306 6.35 -31.85 -8.37
N ILE A 307 6.70 -31.69 -7.08
CA ILE A 307 7.41 -32.72 -6.30
C ILE A 307 6.42 -33.76 -5.71
N THR A 308 5.15 -33.39 -5.52
CA THR A 308 4.11 -34.23 -4.93
C THR A 308 4.01 -35.64 -5.52
N PRO A 309 3.97 -35.87 -6.86
CA PRO A 309 3.87 -37.23 -7.40
C PRO A 309 5.04 -38.13 -7.03
N LEU A 310 6.25 -37.57 -6.95
CA LEU A 310 7.44 -38.32 -6.55
C LEU A 310 7.40 -38.67 -5.07
N ALA A 311 6.96 -37.75 -4.21
CA ALA A 311 6.76 -38.02 -2.79
C ALA A 311 5.69 -39.11 -2.56
N ILE A 312 4.57 -39.04 -3.27
CA ILE A 312 3.50 -40.04 -3.18
C ILE A 312 3.99 -41.41 -3.67
N TYR A 313 4.79 -41.45 -4.74
CA TYR A 313 5.37 -42.70 -5.23
C TYR A 313 6.32 -43.36 -4.22
N MET A 314 7.13 -42.57 -3.51
CA MET A 314 7.99 -43.05 -2.42
C MET A 314 7.16 -43.57 -1.24
N ILE A 315 6.12 -42.84 -0.83
CA ILE A 315 5.19 -43.28 0.24
C ILE A 315 4.51 -44.60 -0.15
N ALA A 316 4.02 -44.71 -1.39
CA ALA A 316 3.37 -45.92 -1.88
C ALA A 316 4.33 -47.12 -1.93
N GLN A 317 5.62 -46.88 -2.17
CA GLN A 317 6.64 -47.93 -2.13
C GLN A 317 6.84 -48.48 -0.72
N GLU A 318 6.92 -47.63 0.30
CA GLU A 318 7.01 -48.07 1.70
C GLU A 318 5.74 -48.80 2.14
N LEU A 319 4.56 -48.28 1.78
CA LEU A 319 3.28 -48.90 2.13
C LEU A 319 3.11 -50.30 1.50
N SER A 320 3.71 -50.55 0.33
CA SER A 320 3.62 -51.85 -0.35
C SER A 320 4.21 -53.02 0.41
N VAL A 321 5.15 -52.77 1.34
CA VAL A 321 5.80 -53.80 2.15
C VAL A 321 4.85 -54.36 3.23
N TYR A 322 3.85 -53.58 3.65
CA TYR A 322 2.96 -53.94 4.77
C TYR A 322 1.70 -54.71 4.36
N SER A 323 1.47 -54.88 3.05
CA SER A 323 0.20 -55.39 2.50
C SER A 323 -0.15 -56.83 2.92
N GLY A 324 0.82 -57.74 3.00
CA GLY A 324 0.67 -59.15 3.44
C GLY A 324 -0.25 -60.06 2.59
N TYR A 325 -1.34 -59.52 2.04
CA TYR A 325 -2.44 -60.21 1.38
C TYR A 325 -2.56 -59.88 -0.12
N ILE A 326 -2.04 -58.72 -0.56
CA ILE A 326 -2.05 -58.28 -1.97
C ILE A 326 -0.61 -58.18 -2.47
N ASP A 327 -0.38 -58.59 -3.73
CA ASP A 327 0.92 -58.46 -4.41
C ASP A 327 1.47 -57.03 -4.27
N PRO A 328 2.75 -56.84 -3.86
CA PRO A 328 3.32 -55.52 -3.60
C PRO A 328 3.20 -54.54 -4.76
N TRP A 329 3.27 -55.02 -6.01
CA TRP A 329 3.12 -54.18 -7.19
C TRP A 329 1.69 -53.63 -7.33
N THR A 330 0.69 -54.51 -7.23
CA THR A 330 -0.73 -54.12 -7.30
C THR A 330 -1.11 -53.19 -6.15
N PHE A 331 -0.65 -53.50 -4.93
CA PHE A 331 -0.90 -52.66 -3.77
C PHE A 331 -0.26 -51.27 -3.93
N LYS A 332 1.00 -51.19 -4.40
CA LYS A 332 1.67 -49.92 -4.69
C LYS A 332 0.87 -49.08 -5.67
N LEU A 333 0.36 -49.68 -6.74
CA LEU A 333 -0.43 -48.98 -7.75
C LEU A 333 -1.73 -48.42 -7.15
N TYR A 334 -2.44 -49.21 -6.35
CA TYR A 334 -3.65 -48.76 -5.66
C TYR A 334 -3.38 -47.67 -4.62
N ALA A 335 -2.33 -47.81 -3.82
CA ALA A 335 -1.92 -46.80 -2.84
C ALA A 335 -1.50 -45.49 -3.51
N PHE A 336 -0.70 -45.57 -4.57
CA PHE A 336 -0.30 -44.40 -5.36
C PHE A 336 -1.52 -43.71 -5.98
N ALA A 337 -2.42 -44.46 -6.62
CA ALA A 337 -3.63 -43.92 -7.22
C ALA A 337 -4.52 -43.26 -6.17
N GLY A 338 -4.80 -43.93 -5.05
CA GLY A 338 -5.67 -43.40 -3.99
C GLY A 338 -5.12 -42.13 -3.34
N ILE A 339 -3.84 -42.12 -2.96
CA ILE A 339 -3.20 -40.95 -2.34
C ILE A 339 -3.09 -39.81 -3.36
N SER A 340 -2.73 -40.10 -4.62
CA SER A 340 -2.65 -39.10 -5.69
C SER A 340 -4.00 -38.45 -5.94
N THR A 341 -5.08 -39.22 -6.04
CA THR A 341 -6.44 -38.67 -6.19
C THR A 341 -6.82 -37.79 -5.01
N TYR A 342 -6.59 -38.24 -3.77
CA TYR A 342 -6.89 -37.43 -2.58
C TYR A 342 -6.13 -36.09 -2.58
N VAL A 343 -4.82 -36.12 -2.81
CA VAL A 343 -3.98 -34.92 -2.82
C VAL A 343 -4.31 -34.01 -4.00
N MET A 344 -4.63 -34.56 -5.17
CA MET A 344 -5.04 -33.77 -6.33
C MET A 344 -6.38 -33.09 -6.08
N CYS A 345 -7.39 -33.81 -5.57
CA CYS A 345 -8.71 -33.25 -5.27
C CYS A 345 -8.67 -32.21 -4.14
N THR A 346 -7.92 -32.48 -3.07
CA THR A 346 -7.78 -31.50 -1.97
C THR A 346 -6.90 -30.32 -2.37
N GLY A 347 -5.87 -30.54 -3.19
CA GLY A 347 -5.01 -29.49 -3.73
C GLY A 347 -5.73 -28.54 -4.69
N THR A 348 -6.64 -29.04 -5.54
CA THR A 348 -7.45 -28.18 -6.41
C THR A 348 -8.44 -27.35 -5.60
N LEU A 349 -9.09 -27.93 -4.58
CA LEU A 349 -9.96 -27.17 -3.66
C LEU A 349 -9.17 -26.09 -2.90
N GLY A 350 -7.97 -26.42 -2.40
CA GLY A 350 -7.08 -25.46 -1.75
C GLY A 350 -6.60 -24.35 -2.69
N PHE A 351 -6.33 -24.65 -3.96
CA PHE A 351 -5.96 -23.65 -4.96
C PHE A 351 -7.14 -22.70 -5.27
N VAL A 352 -8.36 -23.23 -5.40
CA VAL A 352 -9.56 -22.40 -5.54
C VAL A 352 -9.69 -21.52 -4.31
N ALA A 353 -9.63 -22.08 -3.09
CA ALA A 353 -9.70 -21.32 -1.85
C ALA A 353 -8.65 -20.19 -1.78
N LEU A 354 -7.41 -20.47 -2.15
CA LEU A 354 -6.32 -19.48 -2.18
C LEU A 354 -6.57 -18.36 -3.21
N THR A 355 -7.10 -18.71 -4.38
CA THR A 355 -7.39 -17.73 -5.46
C THR A 355 -8.71 -17.01 -5.27
N THR A 356 -9.61 -17.54 -4.43
CA THR A 356 -10.87 -16.90 -4.02
C THR A 356 -10.75 -16.08 -2.75
N TYR A 357 -9.73 -16.32 -1.91
CA TYR A 357 -9.47 -15.53 -0.70
C TYR A 357 -9.15 -14.08 -1.09
N ASN A 358 -10.17 -13.21 -1.03
CA ASN A 358 -10.12 -11.92 -1.70
C ASN A 358 -11.08 -10.88 -1.07
N ASP A 359 -10.95 -10.64 0.24
CA ASP A 359 -11.84 -9.70 0.95
C ASP A 359 -11.12 -8.65 1.81
N HIS A 360 -9.88 -8.27 1.47
CA HIS A 360 -9.23 -7.11 2.10
C HIS A 360 -9.44 -5.83 1.27
N HIS A 361 -10.70 -5.50 0.97
CA HIS A 361 -11.04 -4.32 0.18
C HIS A 361 -12.02 -3.41 0.91
N ASP A 362 -11.64 -2.14 1.10
CA ASP A 362 -12.51 -1.17 1.77
C ASP A 362 -13.42 -0.43 0.79
N ARG A 363 -12.94 -0.19 -0.45
CA ARG A 363 -13.66 0.61 -1.47
C ARG A 363 -13.60 0.04 -2.87
N VAL A 364 -12.44 -0.49 -3.28
CA VAL A 364 -12.19 -0.96 -4.65
C VAL A 364 -12.38 -2.47 -4.74
N VAL A 365 -13.39 -2.88 -5.50
CA VAL A 365 -13.79 -4.29 -5.69
C VAL A 365 -13.52 -4.75 -7.12
N TRP A 366 -13.29 -6.04 -7.32
CA TRP A 366 -13.22 -6.62 -8.67
C TRP A 366 -14.58 -6.58 -9.38
N ARG A 367 -14.59 -6.25 -10.67
CA ARG A 367 -15.79 -6.41 -11.50
C ARG A 367 -16.16 -7.90 -11.58
N PRO A 368 -17.46 -8.25 -11.44
CA PRO A 368 -17.90 -9.61 -11.71
C PRO A 368 -17.49 -10.07 -13.12
N GLY A 369 -17.06 -11.33 -13.24
CA GLY A 369 -16.55 -11.90 -14.49
C GLY A 369 -15.03 -11.81 -14.70
N VAL A 370 -14.27 -11.07 -13.88
CA VAL A 370 -12.80 -11.10 -13.93
C VAL A 370 -12.29 -12.49 -13.48
N PRO A 371 -11.38 -13.16 -14.21
CA PRO A 371 -10.92 -14.50 -13.86
C PRO A 371 -10.10 -14.49 -12.56
N LEU A 372 -10.19 -15.56 -11.77
CA LEU A 372 -9.58 -15.67 -10.43
C LEU A 372 -8.06 -15.46 -10.44
N LEU A 373 -7.38 -16.01 -11.43
CA LEU A 373 -5.92 -15.86 -11.55
C LEU A 373 -5.50 -14.41 -11.81
N ASP A 374 -6.27 -13.65 -12.60
CA ASP A 374 -5.98 -12.24 -12.83
C ASP A 374 -6.22 -11.41 -11.57
N ARG A 375 -7.27 -11.71 -10.79
CA ARG A 375 -7.49 -11.07 -9.48
C ARG A 375 -6.31 -11.32 -8.56
N TYR A 376 -5.93 -12.58 -8.41
CA TYR A 376 -4.79 -12.97 -7.56
C TYR A 376 -3.47 -12.33 -8.00
N MET A 377 -3.23 -12.17 -9.31
CA MET A 377 -2.00 -11.56 -9.82
C MET A 377 -1.98 -10.03 -9.75
N ARG A 378 -3.16 -9.39 -9.74
CA ARG A 378 -3.30 -7.92 -9.74
C ARG A 378 -3.77 -7.37 -8.39
N GLU A 379 -3.70 -8.18 -7.34
CA GLU A 379 -4.17 -7.78 -6.02
C GLU A 379 -3.38 -6.60 -5.44
N ASP A 380 -2.07 -6.49 -5.70
CA ASP A 380 -1.29 -5.34 -5.22
C ASP A 380 -1.70 -4.05 -5.95
N GLU A 381 -2.06 -4.16 -7.23
CA GLU A 381 -2.59 -3.04 -8.01
C GLU A 381 -3.92 -2.57 -7.41
N ARG A 382 -4.81 -3.51 -7.08
CA ARG A 382 -6.07 -3.20 -6.41
C ARG A 382 -5.85 -2.56 -5.04
N ALA A 383 -4.97 -3.13 -4.21
CA ALA A 383 -4.67 -2.61 -2.88
C ALA A 383 -4.08 -1.18 -2.95
N ALA A 384 -3.22 -0.90 -3.92
CA ALA A 384 -2.70 0.45 -4.14
C ALA A 384 -3.81 1.45 -4.50
N LEU A 385 -4.76 1.05 -5.36
CA LEU A 385 -5.89 1.89 -5.74
C LEU A 385 -6.89 2.09 -4.60
N ASP A 386 -7.09 1.05 -3.79
CA ASP A 386 -7.91 1.13 -2.59
C ASP A 386 -7.31 2.14 -1.60
N ARG A 387 -5.99 2.13 -1.41
CA ARG A 387 -5.29 3.13 -0.60
C ARG A 387 -5.45 4.55 -1.15
N ILE A 388 -5.37 4.74 -2.47
CA ILE A 388 -5.61 6.04 -3.11
C ILE A 388 -7.07 6.50 -2.88
N ALA A 389 -8.03 5.60 -3.09
CA ALA A 389 -9.45 5.88 -2.89
C ALA A 389 -9.77 6.23 -1.42
N CYS A 390 -9.17 5.52 -0.46
CA CYS A 390 -9.32 5.80 0.97
C CYS A 390 -8.65 7.12 1.39
N ALA A 391 -7.60 7.54 0.69
CA ALA A 391 -6.91 8.79 0.99
C ALA A 391 -7.59 10.03 0.38
N TRP A 392 -8.16 9.91 -0.83
CA TRP A 392 -8.83 11.03 -1.51
C TRP A 392 -10.25 11.25 -1.04
N GLY A 393 -10.99 10.15 -0.87
CA GLY A 393 -12.40 10.25 -0.54
C GLY A 393 -12.65 10.35 0.96
N PHE A 394 -13.92 10.40 1.33
CA PHE A 394 -14.32 10.53 2.72
C PHE A 394 -13.92 9.28 3.52
N LYS A 395 -13.19 9.51 4.61
CA LYS A 395 -12.87 8.46 5.59
C LYS A 395 -14.13 7.89 6.22
N GLU A 396 -15.08 8.79 6.49
CA GLU A 396 -16.39 8.50 7.07
C GLU A 396 -17.23 7.67 6.12
N ILE A 397 -17.59 6.48 6.58
CA ILE A 397 -18.45 5.51 5.91
C ILE A 397 -19.73 6.21 5.40
N TRP A 398 -20.54 6.84 6.26
CA TRP A 398 -21.82 7.44 5.86
C TRP A 398 -21.74 8.56 4.80
N LYS A 399 -20.58 9.20 4.58
CA LYS A 399 -20.40 10.22 3.52
C LYS A 399 -19.90 9.64 2.19
N ARG A 400 -19.52 8.36 2.16
CA ARG A 400 -19.08 7.72 0.92
C ARG A 400 -20.23 7.67 -0.07
N GLY A 401 -19.98 8.15 -1.28
CA GLY A 401 -21.00 8.28 -2.32
C GLY A 401 -21.38 9.70 -2.68
N ASP A 402 -21.19 10.64 -1.75
CA ASP A 402 -21.42 12.08 -1.97
C ASP A 402 -20.16 12.79 -2.49
N GLU A 403 -19.14 12.02 -2.87
CA GLU A 403 -17.90 12.54 -3.43
C GLU A 403 -18.13 12.92 -4.89
N GLU A 404 -18.00 14.22 -5.15
CA GLU A 404 -18.09 14.83 -6.47
C GLU A 404 -16.77 15.54 -6.80
N GLY A 405 -16.43 15.57 -8.09
CA GLY A 405 -15.26 16.28 -8.59
C GLY A 405 -14.55 15.54 -9.72
N ASP A 406 -13.94 16.30 -10.62
CA ASP A 406 -13.27 15.80 -11.83
C ASP A 406 -12.20 14.75 -11.53
N GLU A 407 -11.42 14.96 -10.46
CA GLU A 407 -10.38 14.03 -10.02
C GLU A 407 -10.98 12.70 -9.52
N TRP A 408 -12.09 12.78 -8.81
CA TRP A 408 -12.76 11.62 -8.24
C TRP A 408 -13.48 10.80 -9.31
N GLU A 409 -14.16 11.48 -10.24
CA GLU A 409 -14.74 10.84 -11.42
C GLU A 409 -13.66 10.24 -12.33
N GLY A 410 -12.54 10.94 -12.51
CA GLY A 410 -11.36 10.44 -13.21
C GLY A 410 -10.83 9.14 -12.58
N LEU A 411 -10.74 9.08 -11.25
CA LEU A 411 -10.37 7.87 -10.53
C LEU A 411 -11.38 6.73 -10.77
N ARG A 412 -12.69 7.01 -10.64
CA ARG A 412 -13.75 6.01 -10.90
C ARG A 412 -13.64 5.43 -12.31
N GLN A 413 -13.50 6.27 -13.32
CA GLN A 413 -13.35 5.86 -14.72
C GLN A 413 -12.08 5.03 -14.91
N TRP A 414 -10.96 5.47 -14.32
CA TRP A 414 -9.68 4.79 -14.45
C TRP A 414 -9.69 3.40 -13.78
N VAL A 415 -10.31 3.28 -12.60
CA VAL A 415 -10.52 2.00 -11.91
C VAL A 415 -11.44 1.09 -12.75
N LEU A 416 -12.50 1.65 -13.34
CA LEU A 416 -13.43 0.93 -14.21
C LEU A 416 -12.76 0.36 -15.46
N LEU A 417 -11.90 1.15 -16.12
CA LEU A 417 -11.11 0.71 -17.28
C LEU A 417 -10.20 -0.50 -16.97
N ARG A 418 -9.91 -0.73 -15.69
CA ARG A 418 -9.05 -1.83 -15.22
C ARG A 418 -9.83 -3.07 -14.76
N GLY A 419 -11.14 -3.09 -14.95
CA GLY A 419 -12.00 -4.20 -14.53
C GLY A 419 -12.20 -4.26 -13.01
N MET A 420 -12.04 -3.12 -12.34
CA MET A 420 -12.39 -2.93 -10.94
C MET A 420 -13.57 -1.95 -10.86
N VAL A 421 -14.25 -1.91 -9.73
CA VAL A 421 -15.35 -0.99 -9.45
C VAL A 421 -15.01 -0.27 -8.16
N LEU A 422 -14.91 1.05 -8.24
CA LEU A 422 -14.81 1.90 -7.05
C LEU A 422 -16.21 2.12 -6.49
N ASP A 423 -16.37 1.93 -5.18
CA ASP A 423 -17.63 2.05 -4.44
C ASP A 423 -18.76 1.29 -5.14
N LYS A 424 -18.68 -0.04 -5.11
CA LYS A 424 -19.79 -0.88 -5.58
C LYS A 424 -21.07 -0.40 -4.86
N PRO A 425 -22.18 -0.14 -5.57
CA PRO A 425 -23.37 0.42 -4.93
C PRO A 425 -24.04 -0.53 -3.94
N ASP A 426 -23.79 -1.84 -4.05
CA ASP A 426 -24.10 -2.84 -3.01
C ASP A 426 -23.41 -2.55 -1.66
N LEU A 427 -22.27 -1.85 -1.68
CA LEU A 427 -21.45 -1.45 -0.52
C LEU A 427 -21.68 0.01 -0.11
N MET A 428 -22.54 0.76 -0.81
CA MET A 428 -22.85 2.16 -0.47
C MET A 428 -23.81 2.22 0.71
N HIS A 429 -23.24 2.05 1.90
CA HIS A 429 -23.90 2.28 3.18
C HIS A 429 -24.30 3.76 3.37
N GLY A 430 -23.69 4.72 2.68
CA GLY A 430 -23.96 6.16 2.89
C GLY A 430 -25.42 6.55 2.61
N LEU A 431 -25.96 6.14 1.46
CA LEU A 431 -27.36 6.42 1.11
C LEU A 431 -28.34 5.67 2.03
N ARG A 432 -28.05 4.41 2.36
CA ARG A 432 -28.90 3.59 3.25
C ARG A 432 -28.86 4.07 4.70
N ASN A 433 -27.68 4.42 5.20
CA ASN A 433 -27.50 4.97 6.54
C ASN A 433 -28.12 6.36 6.65
N SER A 434 -28.05 7.19 5.60
CA SER A 434 -28.74 8.48 5.56
C SER A 434 -30.25 8.31 5.59
N ILE A 435 -30.80 7.33 4.85
CA ILE A 435 -32.22 6.95 4.94
C ILE A 435 -32.55 6.47 6.35
N ALA A 436 -31.76 5.55 6.94
CA ALA A 436 -32.00 5.02 8.28
C ALA A 436 -31.91 6.11 9.37
N HIS A 437 -30.96 7.04 9.26
CA HIS A 437 -30.84 8.19 10.15
C HIS A 437 -32.03 9.13 10.01
N MET A 438 -32.48 9.42 8.80
CA MET A 438 -33.69 10.23 8.58
C MET A 438 -34.96 9.53 9.05
N GLN A 439 -35.07 8.21 8.91
CA GLN A 439 -36.18 7.42 9.47
C GLN A 439 -36.20 7.51 11.00
N SER A 440 -35.04 7.38 11.66
CA SER A 440 -34.91 7.54 13.12
C SER A 440 -35.22 8.97 13.58
N SER A 441 -34.74 9.98 12.87
CA SER A 441 -35.04 11.40 13.13
C SER A 441 -36.52 11.70 12.96
N ASN A 442 -37.15 11.18 11.90
CA ASN A 442 -38.57 11.35 11.66
C ASN A 442 -39.42 10.64 12.72
N ALA A 443 -39.02 9.46 13.20
CA ALA A 443 -39.71 8.79 14.29
C ALA A 443 -39.71 9.67 15.56
N GLN A 444 -38.57 10.27 15.90
CA GLN A 444 -38.45 11.18 17.06
C GLN A 444 -39.27 12.46 16.88
N LEU A 445 -39.26 13.04 15.67
CA LEU A 445 -40.04 14.24 15.34
C LEU A 445 -41.54 13.97 15.29
N GLU A 446 -41.98 12.81 14.82
CA GLU A 446 -43.39 12.40 14.80
C GLU A 446 -43.93 12.20 16.23
N ASP A 447 -43.14 11.60 17.12
CA ASP A 447 -43.49 11.47 18.54
C ASP A 447 -43.56 12.85 19.20
N TYR A 448 -42.57 13.72 18.97
CA TYR A 448 -42.57 15.09 19.51
C TYR A 448 -43.72 15.95 18.98
N ALA A 449 -44.01 15.87 17.68
CA ALA A 449 -45.09 16.61 17.03
C ALA A 449 -46.47 16.16 17.53
N ARG A 450 -46.64 14.85 17.82
CA ARG A 450 -47.88 14.33 18.40
C ARG A 450 -48.08 14.80 19.85
N ASP A 451 -46.99 14.87 20.62
CA ASP A 451 -47.04 15.27 22.03
C ASP A 451 -47.25 16.79 22.20
N HIS A 452 -46.77 17.61 21.26
CA HIS A 452 -46.76 19.09 21.37
C HIS A 452 -47.69 19.80 20.36
N ASP A 453 -48.37 19.06 19.48
CA ASP A 453 -49.21 19.58 18.38
C ASP A 453 -48.50 20.67 17.54
N ASP A 454 -47.19 20.48 17.32
CA ASP A 454 -46.32 21.46 16.67
C ASP A 454 -46.37 21.29 15.15
N ARG A 455 -46.94 22.29 14.48
CA ARG A 455 -47.09 22.33 13.02
C ARG A 455 -45.74 22.38 12.29
N GLU A 456 -44.74 23.06 12.84
CA GLU A 456 -43.42 23.17 12.19
C GLU A 456 -42.70 21.82 12.15
N CYS A 457 -42.88 21.01 13.21
CA CYS A 457 -42.35 19.64 13.25
C CYS A 457 -43.05 18.71 12.24
N TYR A 458 -44.36 18.86 12.03
CA TYR A 458 -45.07 18.11 10.99
C TYR A 458 -44.60 18.47 9.57
N GLU A 459 -44.37 19.76 9.31
CA GLU A 459 -43.85 20.24 8.02
C GLU A 459 -42.41 19.71 7.80
N ALA A 460 -41.55 19.72 8.82
CA ALA A 460 -40.19 19.15 8.75
C ALA A 460 -40.17 17.63 8.47
N VAL A 461 -41.09 16.86 9.05
CA VAL A 461 -41.22 15.41 8.76
C VAL A 461 -41.62 15.17 7.32
N LEU A 462 -42.53 15.99 6.77
CA LEU A 462 -42.95 15.88 5.37
C LEU A 462 -41.79 16.20 4.41
N GLU A 463 -41.02 17.25 4.70
CA GLU A 463 -39.82 17.59 3.92
C GLU A 463 -38.78 16.45 3.96
N ASN A 464 -38.51 15.88 5.14
CA ASN A 464 -37.60 14.74 5.27
C ASN A 464 -38.11 13.51 4.50
N ARG A 465 -39.42 13.26 4.46
CA ARG A 465 -40.02 12.17 3.65
C ARG A 465 -39.82 12.40 2.15
N GLU A 466 -39.89 13.65 1.68
CA GLU A 466 -39.55 13.97 0.29
C GLU A 466 -38.07 13.74 -0.01
N VAL A 467 -37.18 14.09 0.91
CA VAL A 467 -35.73 13.81 0.76
C VAL A 467 -35.46 12.30 0.72
N MET A 468 -36.10 11.51 1.60
CA MET A 468 -35.98 10.06 1.58
C MET A 468 -36.46 9.45 0.25
N LYS A 469 -37.57 9.92 -0.31
CA LYS A 469 -38.03 9.49 -1.64
C LYS A 469 -36.99 9.75 -2.73
N ARG A 470 -36.35 10.93 -2.73
CA ARG A 470 -35.27 11.24 -3.68
C ARG A 470 -34.07 10.31 -3.51
N PHE A 471 -33.73 9.93 -2.28
CA PHE A 471 -32.67 8.94 -2.04
C PHE A 471 -33.07 7.54 -2.50
N GLU A 472 -34.30 7.10 -2.28
CA GLU A 472 -34.82 5.82 -2.79
C GLU A 472 -34.85 5.78 -4.32
N GLU A 473 -35.30 6.86 -4.97
CA GLU A 473 -35.25 7.02 -6.43
C GLU A 473 -33.82 6.94 -6.95
N ARG A 474 -32.86 7.57 -6.26
CA ARG A 474 -31.43 7.49 -6.60
C ARG A 474 -30.89 6.06 -6.46
N ILE A 475 -31.28 5.34 -5.40
CA ILE A 475 -30.93 3.92 -5.23
C ILE A 475 -31.54 3.08 -6.36
N GLU A 476 -32.77 3.37 -6.78
CA GLU A 476 -33.42 2.64 -7.87
C GLU A 476 -32.76 2.92 -9.23
N LEU A 477 -32.34 4.16 -9.47
CA LEU A 477 -31.56 4.52 -10.66
C LEU A 477 -30.19 3.82 -10.64
N LEU A 478 -29.51 3.78 -9.50
CA LEU A 478 -28.27 3.02 -9.33
C LEU A 478 -28.50 1.53 -9.57
N ARG A 479 -29.61 0.97 -9.05
CA ARG A 479 -29.97 -0.43 -9.29
C ARG A 479 -30.19 -0.70 -10.78
N LYS A 480 -30.90 0.16 -11.50
CA LYS A 480 -31.08 0.06 -12.96
C LYS A 480 -29.75 0.18 -13.69
N GLU A 481 -28.88 1.10 -13.30
CA GLU A 481 -27.54 1.21 -13.89
C GLU A 481 -26.71 -0.07 -13.68
N VAL A 482 -26.77 -0.63 -12.47
CA VAL A 482 -25.99 -1.82 -12.09
C VAL A 482 -26.51 -3.08 -12.78
N VAL A 483 -27.83 -3.27 -12.76
CA VAL A 483 -28.48 -4.48 -13.28
C VAL A 483 -28.62 -4.40 -14.79
N ASP A 484 -29.14 -3.30 -15.33
CA ASP A 484 -29.53 -3.21 -16.74
C ASP A 484 -28.37 -2.73 -17.63
N ILE A 485 -27.59 -1.74 -17.18
CA ILE A 485 -26.47 -1.20 -17.98
C ILE A 485 -25.20 -2.02 -17.77
N ARG A 486 -24.88 -2.35 -16.53
CA ARG A 486 -23.64 -3.05 -16.17
C ARG A 486 -23.80 -4.59 -16.10
N GLY A 487 -25.03 -5.11 -16.09
CA GLY A 487 -25.32 -6.55 -16.08
C GLY A 487 -24.95 -7.27 -14.79
N LEU A 488 -24.88 -6.54 -13.67
CA LEU A 488 -24.39 -7.07 -12.39
C LEU A 488 -25.56 -7.43 -11.46
N PRO A 489 -25.50 -8.56 -10.75
CA PRO A 489 -26.51 -8.88 -9.74
C PRO A 489 -26.41 -7.89 -8.57
N TRP A 490 -27.53 -7.23 -8.26
CA TRP A 490 -27.69 -6.39 -7.07
C TRP A 490 -27.80 -7.28 -5.83
N ARG A 491 -26.88 -7.14 -4.88
CA ARG A 491 -26.93 -7.85 -3.59
C ARG A 491 -26.79 -6.84 -2.44
N PRO A 492 -27.87 -6.53 -1.73
CA PRO A 492 -27.81 -5.84 -0.44
C PRO A 492 -26.90 -6.57 0.55
N ARG A 493 -25.91 -5.89 1.15
CA ARG A 493 -24.99 -6.49 2.14
C ARG A 493 -25.64 -6.78 3.51
N GLU A 494 -26.85 -6.27 3.77
CA GLU A 494 -27.60 -6.59 4.99
C GLU A 494 -27.80 -8.11 5.19
N ASP A 495 -27.82 -8.88 4.10
CA ASP A 495 -27.89 -10.35 4.14
C ASP A 495 -26.56 -11.02 4.58
N ASP A 496 -25.41 -10.33 4.43
CA ASP A 496 -24.09 -10.86 4.81
C ASP A 496 -23.75 -10.53 6.28
N ASP A 497 -24.12 -9.35 6.77
CA ASP A 497 -23.90 -8.96 8.19
C ASP A 497 -24.81 -9.78 9.14
N ALA A 498 -25.97 -10.23 8.66
CA ALA A 498 -26.84 -11.17 9.39
C ALA A 498 -26.25 -12.60 9.47
N ALA A 499 -25.33 -12.96 8.56
CA ALA A 499 -24.65 -14.25 8.57
C ALA A 499 -23.34 -14.23 9.39
N GLU A 500 -22.74 -13.06 9.63
CA GLU A 500 -21.48 -12.91 10.37
C GLU A 500 -21.63 -12.58 11.87
N ASN A 501 -22.85 -12.34 12.39
CA ASN A 501 -23.09 -12.14 13.82
C ASN A 501 -24.35 -12.87 14.34
N PRO A 502 -24.28 -14.19 14.65
CA PRO A 502 -25.33 -14.85 15.41
C PRO A 502 -25.07 -14.60 16.91
N GLY A 503 -25.60 -13.49 17.41
CA GLY A 503 -25.81 -13.31 18.84
C GLY A 503 -25.28 -12.00 19.38
N GLU A 504 -26.12 -10.97 19.35
CA GLU A 504 -26.23 -10.00 20.43
C GLU A 504 -27.46 -9.10 20.16
N HIS A 505 -28.66 -9.60 20.51
CA HIS A 505 -29.76 -8.77 21.01
C HIS A 505 -30.89 -9.66 21.55
N GLU A 506 -30.96 -9.78 22.88
CA GLU A 506 -32.24 -9.69 23.62
C GLU A 506 -31.93 -9.38 25.09
N THR A 507 -32.05 -8.11 25.43
CA THR A 507 -32.28 -7.66 26.80
C THR A 507 -33.74 -7.94 27.13
N ASP A 508 -34.00 -8.79 28.12
CA ASP A 508 -35.24 -8.67 28.87
C ASP A 508 -34.97 -8.82 30.36
N GLY A 509 -35.29 -7.75 31.09
CA GLY A 509 -35.09 -7.66 32.52
C GLY A 509 -36.32 -8.17 33.24
N ASN A 510 -36.14 -9.18 34.10
CA ASN A 510 -36.88 -9.23 35.35
C ASN A 510 -36.12 -9.99 36.43
N GLY A 511 -36.01 -9.38 37.60
CA GLY A 511 -35.19 -9.86 38.71
C GLY A 511 -35.86 -10.93 39.55
N ARG A 512 -35.02 -11.79 40.16
CA ARG A 512 -35.28 -12.31 41.51
C ARG A 512 -34.02 -12.83 42.19
N MET A 513 -33.86 -12.40 43.45
CA MET A 513 -32.80 -12.75 44.39
C MET A 513 -32.87 -14.21 44.89
N ASN A 514 -31.68 -14.79 45.10
CA ASN A 514 -31.20 -15.70 46.17
C ASN A 514 -30.15 -16.63 45.53
N GLY A 515 -28.98 -16.93 46.07
CA GLY A 515 -28.44 -16.83 47.42
C GLY A 515 -27.63 -18.12 47.68
N SER A 516 -26.31 -17.97 47.84
CA SER A 516 -25.32 -18.91 48.44
C SER A 516 -25.01 -20.26 47.77
N GLY A 517 -23.70 -20.52 47.60
CA GLY A 517 -23.14 -21.85 47.37
C GLY A 517 -21.64 -21.85 47.04
N HIS A 518 -20.80 -21.94 48.07
CA HIS A 518 -19.35 -22.16 48.00
C HIS A 518 -18.99 -23.47 47.25
N GLY A 519 -17.88 -23.47 46.49
CA GLY A 519 -17.27 -24.69 45.95
C GLY A 519 -15.94 -24.44 45.25
N VAL A 520 -14.85 -24.60 45.99
CA VAL A 520 -13.44 -24.56 45.54
C VAL A 520 -13.10 -25.82 44.74
N VAL A 521 -12.54 -25.69 43.52
CA VAL A 521 -11.54 -26.63 42.96
C VAL A 521 -10.60 -25.90 41.97
N ARG A 522 -9.29 -26.10 42.17
CA ARG A 522 -8.13 -25.75 41.33
C ARG A 522 -8.06 -26.64 40.08
N GLU A 523 -7.70 -26.09 38.91
CA GLU A 523 -6.45 -26.44 38.18
C GLU A 523 -6.30 -25.71 36.83
N ASN A 524 -5.12 -25.09 36.67
CA ASN A 524 -4.23 -25.03 35.51
C ASN A 524 -4.81 -24.94 34.08
N GLY A 525 -4.63 -23.75 33.45
CA GLY A 525 -4.74 -23.57 32.00
C GLY A 525 -4.09 -22.26 31.55
N ALA A 526 -2.95 -22.37 30.87
CA ALA A 526 -2.13 -21.26 30.38
C ALA A 526 -2.92 -20.31 29.45
N ARG A 527 -2.99 -19.02 29.81
CA ARG A 527 -3.53 -17.95 28.94
C ARG A 527 -2.40 -17.29 28.17
N ILE A 528 -2.43 -17.44 26.85
CA ILE A 528 -1.71 -16.59 25.90
C ILE A 528 -2.44 -15.24 25.85
N ALA A 529 -1.74 -14.18 26.22
CA ALA A 529 -2.25 -12.82 26.25
C ALA A 529 -2.39 -12.24 24.84
N LYS A 530 -3.58 -11.75 24.49
CA LYS A 530 -3.81 -10.78 23.39
C LYS A 530 -3.52 -9.36 23.93
N PRO A 531 -2.83 -8.48 23.19
CA PRO A 531 -2.62 -7.10 23.61
C PRO A 531 -3.92 -6.28 23.50
N ARG A 532 -4.28 -5.62 24.62
CA ARG A 532 -5.35 -4.62 24.71
C ARG A 532 -4.91 -3.32 24.00
N GLY A 533 -5.74 -2.82 23.10
CA GLY A 533 -5.64 -1.45 22.57
C GLY A 533 -5.98 -0.40 23.65
N PRO A 534 -5.54 0.85 23.48
CA PRO A 534 -5.74 1.90 24.48
C PRO A 534 -7.16 2.47 24.45
N ASN A 535 -7.82 2.45 25.62
CA ASN A 535 -9.06 3.19 25.91
C ASN A 535 -8.75 4.69 25.98
N TYR A 536 -9.49 5.50 25.21
CA TYR A 536 -9.59 6.94 25.44
C TYR A 536 -10.72 7.21 26.44
N HIS A 537 -10.34 7.77 27.59
CA HIS A 537 -11.28 8.33 28.55
C HIS A 537 -11.78 9.69 28.07
N SER A 538 -13.08 9.87 28.28
CA SER A 538 -13.90 11.06 28.10
C SER A 538 -13.46 12.24 28.99
N LEU A 539 -13.26 13.39 28.36
CA LEU A 539 -13.51 14.73 28.91
C LEU A 539 -14.84 15.16 28.27
N GLY A 540 -15.88 15.59 28.96
CA GLY A 540 -15.88 16.48 30.11
C GLY A 540 -16.62 17.76 29.73
N ILE A 541 -17.96 17.67 29.67
CA ILE A 541 -18.95 18.70 30.04
C ILE A 541 -18.75 20.10 29.41
N MET A 542 -19.55 20.41 28.37
CA MET A 542 -19.87 21.80 28.00
C MET A 542 -21.30 22.12 28.47
N ARG A 543 -21.37 23.14 29.32
CA ARG A 543 -22.53 23.62 30.07
C ARG A 543 -23.41 24.48 29.17
N VAL A 544 -24.67 24.09 28.99
CA VAL A 544 -25.72 24.88 28.34
C VAL A 544 -26.14 26.01 29.29
N MET A 545 -26.14 27.26 28.82
CA MET A 545 -26.80 28.38 29.47
C MET A 545 -28.30 28.39 29.09
N PRO A 546 -29.22 28.63 30.03
CA PRO A 546 -30.63 28.79 29.70
C PRO A 546 -30.98 30.25 29.35
N ASN A 547 -31.85 30.38 28.35
CA ASN A 547 -32.55 31.59 27.97
C ASN A 547 -33.53 32.03 29.08
N THR A 548 -33.56 33.33 29.35
CA THR A 548 -34.69 34.04 29.98
C THR A 548 -35.76 34.36 28.95
N PRO A 549 -37.04 34.46 29.36
CA PRO A 549 -37.71 35.75 29.18
C PRO A 549 -38.69 36.15 30.31
N ALA A 550 -38.95 37.47 30.38
CA ALA A 550 -40.14 38.17 30.90
C ALA A 550 -40.47 38.02 32.41
N GLU A 551 -41.07 38.95 33.14
CA GLU A 551 -41.47 40.36 32.99
C GLU A 551 -41.83 40.86 34.40
N SER A 552 -41.90 42.18 34.54
CA SER A 552 -42.78 42.92 35.45
C SER A 552 -42.28 43.43 36.81
N ASN A 553 -42.53 44.75 36.95
CA ASN A 553 -42.90 45.52 38.14
C ASN A 553 -41.82 46.00 39.12
N GLY A 554 -41.43 47.27 38.93
CA GLY A 554 -42.03 48.31 39.76
C GLY A 554 -41.19 48.90 40.90
N SER A 555 -40.93 50.20 40.76
CA SER A 555 -41.12 51.22 41.82
C SER A 555 -40.07 51.37 42.93
N VAL A 556 -39.49 52.58 42.97
CA VAL A 556 -39.17 53.37 44.19
C VAL A 556 -38.04 52.78 45.04
N ARG A 557 -36.85 53.40 45.09
CA ARG A 557 -36.55 54.75 45.57
C ARG A 557 -35.06 55.03 45.35
#